data_AF-A0A846ERV3-F1
#
_entry.id   AF-A0A846ERV3-F1
#
_cell.length_a   1.000
_cell.length_b   1.000
_cell.length_c   1.000
_cell.angle_alpha   90.00
_cell.angle_beta   90.00
_cell.angle_gamma   90.00
#
_symmetry.space_group_name_H-M   'P 1'
#
loop_
_entity.id
_entity.type
_entity.pdbx_description
1 polymer ?
#
loop_
_entity_poly.entity_id
_entity_poly.type
_entity_poly.pdbx_seq_one_letter_code
_entity_poly.pdbx_strand_id
1 'polypeptide(L)'
;MPSPTTLLEAIRGYRISQCIYIAAKLGIADLLKDGEQHSDALASATNTNKDAIYRLLRALASVGIFAETQPHYFQLTPLAAYLQSDVPNCSIKLIQSVT
;
A
#
# COMPACT_ATOMS: atom_id res chain seq x y z
N MET A 1 12.44 20.11 23.62
CA MET A 1 12.57 18.68 23.98
C MET A 1 11.69 17.89 23.05
N PRO A 2 12.18 16.85 22.36
CA PRO A 2 11.31 16.01 21.53
C PRO A 2 10.18 15.43 22.39
N SER A 3 8.95 15.48 21.89
CA SER A 3 7.78 14.97 22.59
C SER A 3 7.65 13.45 22.36
N PRO A 4 6.96 12.71 23.25
CA PRO A 4 6.64 11.30 23.03
C PRO A 4 5.96 11.03 21.67
N THR A 5 5.26 12.03 21.12
CA THR A 5 4.65 11.95 19.79
C THR A 5 5.65 11.86 18.65
N THR A 6 6.84 12.48 18.75
CA THR A 6 7.89 12.41 17.71
C THR A 6 8.38 10.97 17.50
N LEU A 7 8.53 10.19 18.57
CA LEU A 7 8.91 8.77 18.47
C LEU A 7 7.79 7.94 17.83
N LEU A 8 6.53 8.21 18.20
CA LEU A 8 5.37 7.53 17.61
C LEU A 8 5.23 7.83 16.11
N GLU A 9 5.52 9.04 15.67
CA GLU A 9 5.54 9.41 14.26
C GLU A 9 6.66 8.70 13.48
N ALA A 10 7.86 8.60 14.06
CA ALA A 10 8.96 7.84 13.45
C ALA A 10 8.63 6.35 13.31
N ILE A 11 8.05 5.74 14.36
CA ILE A 11 7.58 4.33 14.33
C ILE A 11 6.48 4.15 13.28
N ARG A 12 5.52 5.09 13.18
CA ARG A 12 4.48 5.06 12.15
C ARG A 12 5.09 5.15 10.75
N GLY A 13 6.06 6.03 10.53
CA GLY A 13 6.77 6.17 9.27
C GLY A 13 7.41 4.86 8.80
N TYR A 14 8.12 4.15 9.70
CA TYR A 14 8.69 2.84 9.39
C TYR A 14 7.63 1.82 8.96
N ARG A 15 6.48 1.76 9.66
CA ARG A 15 5.39 0.84 9.34
C ARG A 15 4.75 1.14 7.99
N ILE A 16 4.56 2.42 7.65
CA ILE A 16 4.02 2.83 6.34
C ILE A 16 4.97 2.41 5.22
N SER A 17 6.29 2.62 5.39
CA SER A 17 7.28 2.17 4.40
C SER A 17 7.24 0.65 4.17
N GLN A 18 7.09 -0.16 5.23
CA GLN A 18 6.91 -1.60 5.09
C GLN A 18 5.61 -1.96 4.35
N CYS A 19 4.49 -1.29 4.65
CA CYS A 19 3.24 -1.52 3.95
C CYS A 19 3.35 -1.16 2.46
N ILE A 20 4.01 -0.06 2.10
CA ILE A 20 4.28 0.31 0.69
C ILE A 20 5.10 -0.77 0.00
N TYR A 21 6.18 -1.25 0.63
CA TYR A 21 6.99 -2.33 0.08
C TYR A 21 6.17 -3.60 -0.18
N ILE A 22 5.35 -4.02 0.79
CA ILE A 22 4.50 -5.21 0.65
C ILE A 22 3.47 -5.00 -0.47
N ALA A 23 2.80 -3.84 -0.53
CA ALA A 23 1.83 -3.55 -1.58
C ALA A 23 2.46 -3.59 -2.98
N ALA A 24 3.67 -3.05 -3.13
CA ALA A 24 4.43 -3.11 -4.37
C ALA A 24 4.84 -4.54 -4.71
N LYS A 25 5.35 -5.31 -3.74
CA LYS A 25 5.75 -6.72 -3.93
C LYS A 25 4.58 -7.63 -4.30
N LEU A 26 3.38 -7.35 -3.78
CA LEU A 26 2.16 -8.07 -4.09
C LEU A 26 1.49 -7.61 -5.40
N GLY A 27 2.00 -6.56 -6.06
CA GLY A 27 1.42 -6.03 -7.30
C GLY A 27 0.03 -5.42 -7.11
N ILE A 28 -0.28 -4.88 -5.92
CA ILE A 28 -1.63 -4.36 -5.61
C ILE A 28 -2.03 -3.24 -6.57
N ALA A 29 -1.09 -2.35 -6.91
CA ALA A 29 -1.37 -1.25 -7.82
C ALA A 29 -1.77 -1.75 -9.22
N ASP A 30 -1.15 -2.83 -9.69
CA ASP A 30 -1.47 -3.43 -11.00
C ASP A 30 -2.85 -4.12 -10.99
N LEU A 31 -3.23 -4.73 -9.86
CA LEU A 31 -4.56 -5.34 -9.68
C LEU A 31 -5.70 -4.31 -9.62
N LEU A 32 -5.40 -3.06 -9.29
CA LEU A 32 -6.36 -1.96 -9.17
C LEU A 32 -6.38 -1.04 -10.41
N LYS A 33 -5.62 -1.35 -11.46
CA LYS A 33 -5.48 -0.49 -12.65
C LYS A 33 -6.81 -0.28 -13.40
N ASP A 34 -7.67 -1.31 -13.42
CA ASP A 34 -8.92 -1.32 -14.18
C ASP A 34 -10.13 -0.87 -13.35
N GLY A 35 -9.93 -0.54 -12.07
CA GLY A 35 -10.98 -0.06 -11.17
C GLY A 35 -10.83 -0.54 -9.74
N GLU A 36 -11.79 -0.16 -8.90
CA GLU A 36 -11.82 -0.57 -7.50
C GLU A 36 -12.05 -2.08 -7.33
N GLN A 37 -11.43 -2.67 -6.30
CA GLN A 37 -11.57 -4.09 -5.97
C GLN A 37 -11.81 -4.28 -4.48
N HIS A 38 -12.59 -5.31 -4.16
CA HIS A 38 -12.80 -5.74 -2.76
C HIS A 38 -11.51 -6.38 -2.20
N SER A 39 -11.21 -6.14 -0.92
CA SER A 39 -10.00 -6.65 -0.25
C SER A 39 -9.87 -8.17 -0.33
N ASP A 40 -10.99 -8.90 -0.25
CA ASP A 40 -11.00 -10.35 -0.40
C ASP A 40 -10.59 -10.83 -1.81
N ALA A 41 -10.97 -10.10 -2.86
CA ALA A 41 -10.56 -10.43 -4.23
C ALA A 41 -9.05 -10.21 -4.39
N LEU A 42 -8.53 -9.11 -3.82
CA LEU A 42 -7.09 -8.86 -3.76
C LEU A 42 -6.36 -9.93 -2.93
N ALA A 43 -6.94 -10.39 -1.83
CA ALA A 43 -6.39 -11.47 -1.01
C ALA A 43 -6.25 -12.77 -1.82
N SER A 44 -7.30 -13.14 -2.56
CA SER A 44 -7.31 -14.31 -3.43
C SER A 44 -6.30 -14.19 -4.57
N ALA A 45 -6.22 -13.04 -5.25
CA ALA A 45 -5.29 -12.81 -6.35
C ALA A 45 -3.82 -12.86 -5.90
N THR A 46 -3.54 -12.46 -4.66
CA THR A 46 -2.18 -12.39 -4.10
C THR A 46 -1.82 -13.59 -3.21
N ASN A 47 -2.75 -14.54 -3.02
CA ASN A 47 -2.64 -15.65 -2.09
C ASN A 47 -2.22 -15.21 -0.67
N THR A 48 -2.90 -14.17 -0.15
CA THR A 48 -2.64 -13.60 1.18
C THR A 48 -3.82 -13.77 2.13
N ASN A 49 -3.58 -13.56 3.43
CA ASN A 49 -4.64 -13.57 4.43
C ASN A 49 -5.56 -12.35 4.27
N LYS A 50 -6.88 -12.58 4.27
CA LYS A 50 -7.93 -11.57 4.06
C LYS A 50 -7.88 -10.42 5.05
N ASP A 51 -7.74 -10.72 6.34
CA ASP A 51 -7.68 -9.68 7.38
C ASP A 51 -6.38 -8.88 7.31
N ALA A 52 -5.27 -9.55 7.02
CA ALA A 52 -3.96 -8.91 6.91
C ALA A 52 -3.90 -7.93 5.73
N ILE A 53 -4.40 -8.33 4.55
CA ILE A 53 -4.40 -7.45 3.38
C ILE A 53 -5.35 -6.27 3.59
N TYR A 54 -6.52 -6.48 4.20
CA TYR A 54 -7.43 -5.39 4.54
C TYR A 54 -6.78 -4.38 5.49
N ARG A 55 -6.12 -4.85 6.56
CA ARG A 55 -5.42 -3.97 7.51
C ARG A 55 -4.28 -3.18 6.86
N LEU A 56 -3.56 -3.81 5.94
CA LEU A 56 -2.50 -3.16 5.17
C LEU A 56 -3.07 -2.07 4.25
N LEU A 57 -4.11 -2.38 3.47
CA LEU A 57 -4.73 -1.44 2.54
C LEU A 57 -5.37 -0.27 3.29
N ARG A 58 -6.02 -0.53 4.43
CA ARG A 58 -6.58 0.51 5.30
C ARG A 58 -5.51 1.43 5.90
N ALA A 59 -4.36 0.87 6.28
CA ALA A 59 -3.23 1.67 6.77
C ALA A 59 -2.63 2.56 5.67
N LEU A 60 -2.61 2.09 4.43
CA LEU A 60 -2.16 2.88 3.29
C LEU A 60 -3.22 3.88 2.82
N ALA A 61 -4.50 3.56 2.96
CA ALA A 61 -5.59 4.48 2.66
C ALA A 61 -5.64 5.66 3.64
N SER A 62 -5.34 5.43 4.93
CA SER A 62 -5.31 6.51 5.93
C SER A 62 -4.23 7.55 5.71
N VAL A 63 -3.21 7.24 4.88
CA VAL A 63 -2.16 8.17 4.46
C VAL A 63 -2.27 8.57 2.98
N GLY A 64 -3.39 8.24 2.32
CA GLY A 64 -3.69 8.66 0.95
C GLY A 64 -2.94 7.92 -0.16
N ILE A 65 -2.28 6.79 0.14
CA ILE A 65 -1.63 5.96 -0.89
C ILE A 65 -2.69 5.24 -1.72
N PHE A 66 -3.64 4.55 -1.07
CA PHE A 66 -4.84 4.03 -1.71
C PHE A 66 -6.07 4.83 -1.25
N ALA A 67 -7.24 4.55 -1.80
CA ALA A 67 -8.50 5.08 -1.29
C ALA A 67 -9.49 3.95 -1.03
N GLU A 68 -10.07 3.90 0.17
CA GLU A 68 -11.20 3.03 0.48
C GLU A 68 -12.48 3.77 0.10
N THR A 69 -13.12 3.38 -1.01
CA THR A 69 -14.27 4.09 -1.60
C THR A 69 -15.59 3.74 -0.91
N GLN A 70 -15.67 2.50 -0.45
CA GLN A 70 -16.75 1.91 0.34
C GLN A 70 -16.14 0.79 1.20
N PRO A 71 -16.83 0.28 2.24
CA PRO A 71 -16.25 -0.69 3.16
C PRO A 71 -15.60 -1.86 2.40
N HIS A 72 -14.30 -2.06 2.63
CA HIS A 72 -13.48 -3.11 2.01
C HIS A 72 -13.17 -2.96 0.51
N TYR A 73 -13.63 -1.93 -0.19
CA TYR A 73 -13.27 -1.66 -1.58
C TYR A 73 -12.19 -0.61 -1.68
N PHE A 74 -11.15 -0.91 -2.46
CA PHE A 74 -9.99 -0.05 -2.63
C PHE A 74 -9.79 0.32 -4.08
N GLN A 75 -9.36 1.56 -4.33
CA GLN A 75 -8.95 2.04 -5.65
C GLN A 75 -7.54 2.66 -5.62
N LEU A 76 -6.96 2.79 -6.81
CA LEU A 76 -5.76 3.59 -7.02
C LEU A 76 -6.01 5.07 -6.73
N THR A 77 -5.03 5.70 -6.09
CA THR A 77 -4.88 7.15 -6.10
C THR A 77 -3.79 7.54 -7.11
N PRO A 78 -3.65 8.83 -7.46
CA PRO A 78 -2.51 9.30 -8.23
C PRO A 78 -1.15 8.92 -7.62
N LEU A 79 -1.06 8.80 -6.28
CA LEU A 79 0.18 8.44 -5.60
C LEU A 79 0.50 6.94 -5.71
N ALA A 80 -0.50 6.06 -5.56
CA ALA A 80 -0.29 4.62 -5.76
C ALA A 80 -0.03 4.25 -7.23
N ALA A 81 -0.35 5.12 -8.19
CA ALA A 81 -0.03 4.86 -9.60
C ALA A 81 1.48 4.69 -9.84
N TYR A 82 2.34 5.32 -9.04
CA TYR A 82 3.80 5.14 -9.11
C TYR A 82 4.30 3.78 -8.63
N LEU A 83 3.43 2.97 -8.01
CA LEU A 83 3.71 1.60 -7.60
C LEU A 83 3.37 0.58 -8.68
N GLN A 84 2.75 0.99 -9.79
CA GLN A 84 2.47 0.09 -10.92
C GLN A 84 3.79 -0.32 -11.60
N SER A 85 3.85 -1.59 -12.00
CA SER A 85 5.07 -2.21 -12.55
C SER A 85 5.46 -1.64 -13.93
N ASP A 86 4.50 -1.07 -14.67
CA ASP A 86 4.65 -0.60 -16.05
C ASP A 86 5.10 0.87 -16.16
N VAL A 87 5.39 1.53 -15.03
CA VAL A 87 5.82 2.94 -15.04
C VAL A 87 7.33 3.03 -15.25
N PRO A 88 7.85 3.73 -16.29
CA PRO A 88 9.28 3.83 -16.60
C PRO A 88 10.16 4.42 -15.46
N ASN A 89 9.55 5.03 -14.45
CA ASN A 89 10.17 5.55 -13.22
C ASN A 89 9.66 4.83 -11.95
N CYS A 90 9.34 3.53 -12.05
CA CYS A 90 8.79 2.75 -10.96
C CYS A 90 9.70 2.82 -9.73
N SER A 91 9.16 3.30 -8.61
CA SER A 91 9.89 3.44 -7.34
C SER A 91 10.36 2.09 -6.78
N ILE A 92 9.90 0.97 -7.36
CA ILE A 92 10.33 -0.39 -7.02
C ILE A 92 11.85 -0.59 -7.21
N LYS A 93 12.49 0.09 -8.17
CA LYS A 93 13.96 0.03 -8.30
C LYS A 93 14.70 0.64 -7.10
N LEU A 94 14.07 1.58 -6.37
CA LEU A 94 14.67 2.23 -5.21
C LEU A 94 14.46 1.42 -3.90
N ILE A 95 13.43 0.57 -3.85
CA ILE A 95 13.13 -0.24 -2.65
C ILE A 95 13.95 -1.55 -2.64
N GLN A 96 14.35 -2.07 -3.81
CA GLN A 96 15.23 -3.24 -3.92
C GLN A 96 16.71 -2.93 -3.67
N SER A 97 17.14 -1.65 -3.67
CA SER A 97 18.53 -1.26 -3.44
C SER A 97 18.93 -1.06 -1.97
N VAL A 98 18.01 -1.34 -1.02
CA VAL A 98 18.23 -1.18 0.44
C VAL A 98 18.29 -2.54 1.15
N THR A 99 18.54 -3.64 0.43
CA THR A 99 18.79 -4.97 1.00
C THR A 99 20.06 -5.54 0.38
#